data_AF-R6NZB8-F1
#
_entry.id   AF-R6NZB8-F1
#
_cell.length_a   1.000
_cell.length_b   1.000
_cell.length_c   1.000
_cell.angle_alpha   90.00
_cell.angle_beta   90.00
_cell.angle_gamma   90.00
#
_symmetry.space_group_name_H-M   'P 1'
#
loop_
_entity.id
_entity.type
_entity.pdbx_description
1 polymer ?
#
loop_
_entity_poly.entity_id
_entity_poly.type
_entity_poly.pdbx_seq_one_letter_code
_entity_poly.pdbx_strand_id
1 'polypeptide(L)'
;MKKFLKCFVYAFRGIVFCLANERNMRVHLCFTVYMFGYLTVYDFFDVSRTGFAVLFALCALVMSLEAVNTAVERAVDLAAKGEISPLAKVAKDSCAGAVLISAIAAVAAGIAILWQPEAFKAMFEFYKANIPVFILLLVSVAASVVFIFAGPKGIKQFFAKHVK
;
A
#
# COMPACT_ATOMS: atom_id res chain seq x y z
N MET A 1 -19.52 14.39 -20.82
CA MET A 1 -19.00 13.03 -20.54
C MET A 1 -17.52 12.82 -20.89
N LYS A 2 -17.03 13.12 -22.10
CA LYS A 2 -15.63 12.83 -22.50
C LYS A 2 -14.54 13.47 -21.60
N LYS A 3 -14.76 14.68 -21.06
CA LYS A 3 -13.83 15.33 -20.10
C LYS A 3 -13.82 14.66 -18.72
N PHE A 4 -15.00 14.29 -18.20
CA PHE A 4 -15.15 13.65 -16.88
C PHE A 4 -14.46 12.28 -16.83
N LEU A 5 -14.69 11.42 -17.84
CA LEU A 5 -14.04 10.11 -17.94
C LEU A 5 -12.51 10.23 -18.07
N LYS A 6 -12.01 11.28 -18.75
CA LYS A 6 -10.57 11.55 -18.83
C LYS A 6 -9.93 11.83 -17.46
N CYS A 7 -10.63 12.50 -16.54
CA CYS A 7 -10.12 12.74 -15.18
C CYS A 7 -9.84 11.43 -14.43
N PHE A 8 -10.73 10.44 -14.54
CA PHE A 8 -10.50 9.12 -13.95
C PHE A 8 -9.30 8.43 -14.59
N VAL A 9 -9.15 8.49 -15.92
CA VAL A 9 -7.99 7.92 -16.61
C VAL A 9 -6.68 8.54 -16.08
N TYR A 10 -6.64 9.86 -15.87
CA TYR A 10 -5.48 10.52 -15.29
C TYR A 10 -5.21 10.09 -13.85
N ALA A 11 -6.26 10.02 -13.01
CA ALA A 11 -6.14 9.56 -11.63
C ALA A 11 -5.62 8.10 -11.55
N PHE A 12 -6.18 7.19 -12.35
CA PHE A 12 -5.71 5.80 -12.44
C PHE A 12 -4.27 5.72 -12.94
N ARG A 13 -3.90 6.53 -13.93
CA ARG A 13 -2.50 6.60 -14.39
C ARG A 13 -1.56 7.02 -13.26
N GLY A 14 -1.97 7.95 -12.40
CA GLY A 14 -1.23 8.34 -11.19
C GLY A 14 -1.06 7.20 -10.19
N ILE A 15 -2.12 6.45 -9.91
CA ILE A 15 -2.07 5.26 -9.03
C ILE A 15 -1.10 4.21 -9.61
N VAL A 16 -1.23 3.89 -10.90
CA VAL A 16 -0.36 2.91 -11.58
C VAL A 16 1.09 3.39 -11.61
N PHE A 17 1.33 4.70 -11.77
CA PHE A 17 2.67 5.27 -11.68
C PHE A 17 3.29 5.05 -10.29
N CYS A 18 2.56 5.37 -9.22
CA CYS A 18 3.06 5.18 -7.85
C CYS A 18 3.32 3.70 -7.58
N LEU A 19 2.41 2.81 -7.99
CA LEU A 19 2.57 1.38 -7.80
C LEU A 19 3.81 0.81 -8.54
N ALA A 20 4.09 1.32 -9.74
CA ALA A 20 5.22 0.87 -10.54
C ALA A 20 6.57 1.38 -10.03
N ASN A 21 6.61 2.58 -9.46
CA ASN A 21 7.87 3.24 -9.10
C ASN A 21 8.18 3.11 -7.61
N GLU A 22 7.17 3.21 -6.75
CA GLU A 22 7.38 3.32 -5.31
C GLU A 22 7.23 1.99 -4.59
N ARG A 23 8.28 1.60 -3.86
CA ARG A 23 8.33 0.34 -3.12
C ARG A 23 7.34 0.36 -1.95
N ASN A 24 7.26 1.47 -1.21
CA ASN A 24 6.36 1.57 -0.06
C ASN A 24 4.89 1.44 -0.48
N MET A 25 4.49 2.06 -1.60
CA MET A 25 3.17 1.85 -2.19
C MET A 25 2.85 0.37 -2.42
N ARG A 26 3.82 -0.42 -2.95
CA ARG A 26 3.64 -1.87 -3.13
C ARG A 26 3.53 -2.62 -1.81
N VAL A 27 4.32 -2.23 -0.80
CA VAL A 27 4.25 -2.82 0.55
C VAL A 27 2.85 -2.60 1.14
N HIS A 28 2.37 -1.36 1.18
CA HIS A 28 1.04 -1.03 1.70
C HIS A 28 -0.07 -1.73 0.94
N LEU A 29 0.02 -1.81 -0.39
CA LEU A 29 -0.95 -2.56 -1.19
C LEU A 29 -0.96 -4.05 -0.82
N CYS A 30 0.20 -4.70 -0.74
CA CYS A 30 0.28 -6.13 -0.39
C CYS A 30 -0.33 -6.40 0.99
N PHE A 31 0.02 -5.61 2.01
CA PHE A 31 -0.57 -5.74 3.35
C PHE A 31 -2.09 -5.54 3.33
N THR A 32 -2.57 -4.52 2.61
CA THR A 32 -4.01 -4.23 2.47
C THR A 32 -4.73 -5.41 1.82
N VAL A 33 -4.19 -5.95 0.71
CA VAL A 33 -4.77 -7.09 0.00
C VAL A 33 -4.79 -8.35 0.87
N TYR A 34 -3.70 -8.65 1.57
CA TYR A 34 -3.68 -9.78 2.48
C TYR A 34 -4.69 -9.61 3.61
N MET A 35 -4.64 -8.50 4.35
CA MET A 35 -5.53 -8.27 5.49
C MET A 35 -7.00 -8.38 5.08
N PHE A 36 -7.44 -7.67 4.03
CA PHE A 36 -8.83 -7.73 3.58
C PHE A 36 -9.20 -9.05 2.92
N GLY A 37 -8.27 -9.68 2.20
CA GLY A 37 -8.47 -11.03 1.66
C GLY A 37 -8.74 -12.04 2.77
N TYR A 38 -7.96 -12.01 3.86
CA TYR A 38 -8.18 -12.89 5.00
C TYR A 38 -9.50 -12.61 5.72
N LEU A 39 -9.81 -11.34 5.99
CA LEU A 39 -11.05 -10.93 6.66
C LEU A 39 -12.33 -11.24 5.86
N THR A 40 -12.21 -11.47 4.55
CA THR A 40 -13.36 -11.76 3.68
C THR A 40 -13.49 -13.23 3.29
N VAL A 41 -12.37 -13.95 3.17
CA VAL A 41 -12.35 -15.37 2.78
C VAL A 41 -12.50 -16.30 3.97
N TYR A 42 -11.99 -15.91 5.14
CA TYR A 42 -11.98 -16.74 6.34
C TYR A 42 -12.71 -16.06 7.50
N ASP A 43 -13.48 -16.86 8.24
CA ASP A 43 -14.27 -16.41 9.38
C ASP A 43 -13.51 -16.55 10.71
N PHE A 44 -12.21 -16.19 10.72
CA PHE A 44 -11.39 -16.32 11.93
C PHE A 44 -11.56 -15.16 12.90
N PHE A 45 -11.77 -13.95 12.38
CA PHE A 45 -11.82 -12.72 13.18
C PHE A 45 -13.23 -12.17 13.23
N ASP A 46 -13.70 -11.84 14.42
CA ASP A 46 -14.95 -11.09 14.58
C ASP A 46 -14.64 -9.60 14.44
N VAL A 47 -14.90 -9.05 13.25
CA VAL A 47 -14.68 -7.64 12.93
C VAL A 47 -16.01 -6.96 12.64
N SER A 48 -16.40 -6.02 13.49
CA SER A 48 -17.58 -5.19 13.25
C SER A 48 -17.47 -4.43 11.93
N ARG A 49 -18.62 -4.11 11.30
CA ARG A 49 -18.67 -3.29 10.08
C ARG A 49 -17.94 -1.96 10.23
N THR A 50 -18.04 -1.35 11.42
CA THR A 50 -17.33 -0.11 11.74
C THR A 50 -15.82 -0.34 11.80
N GLY A 51 -15.36 -1.39 12.47
CA GLY A 51 -13.94 -1.75 12.52
C GLY A 51 -13.36 -2.00 11.13
N PHE A 52 -14.08 -2.74 10.29
CA PHE A 52 -13.71 -2.99 8.90
C PHE A 52 -13.59 -1.68 8.09
N ALA A 53 -14.59 -0.79 8.21
CA ALA A 53 -14.57 0.50 7.53
C ALA A 53 -13.42 1.41 8.00
N VAL A 54 -13.11 1.42 9.30
CA VAL A 54 -11.98 2.16 9.87
C VAL A 54 -10.65 1.64 9.33
N LEU A 55 -10.43 0.32 9.33
CA LEU A 55 -9.23 -0.28 8.73
C LEU A 55 -9.10 0.08 7.25
N PHE A 56 -10.21 0.04 6.51
CA PHE A 56 -10.21 0.33 5.08
C PHE A 56 -9.85 1.79 4.82
N ALA A 57 -10.46 2.71 5.57
CA ALA A 57 -10.17 4.13 5.49
C ALA A 57 -8.70 4.44 5.83
N LEU A 58 -8.14 3.80 6.86
CA LEU A 58 -6.74 4.01 7.25
C LEU A 58 -5.76 3.45 6.21
N CYS A 59 -5.99 2.25 5.69
CA CYS A 59 -5.17 1.70 4.58
C CYS A 59 -5.24 2.61 3.34
N ALA A 60 -6.44 3.09 2.99
CA ALA A 60 -6.63 4.02 1.87
C ALA A 60 -5.93 5.36 2.11
N LEU A 61 -5.95 5.88 3.35
CA LEU A 61 -5.27 7.12 3.73
C LEU A 61 -3.75 6.97 3.60
N VAL A 62 -3.16 5.89 4.10
CA VAL A 62 -1.72 5.62 3.99
C VAL A 62 -1.28 5.57 2.53
N MET A 63 -2.01 4.83 1.68
CA MET A 63 -1.71 4.76 0.25
C MET A 63 -1.91 6.11 -0.46
N SER A 64 -2.90 6.90 -0.05
CA SER A 64 -3.12 8.25 -0.58
C SER A 64 -1.97 9.18 -0.21
N LEU A 65 -1.49 9.13 1.03
CA LEU A 65 -0.34 9.93 1.47
C LEU A 65 0.97 9.48 0.82
N GLU A 66 1.16 8.21 0.53
CA GLU A 66 2.29 7.73 -0.29
C GLU A 66 2.25 8.31 -1.72
N ALA A 67 1.06 8.39 -2.33
CA ALA A 67 0.90 9.03 -3.63
C ALA A 67 1.18 10.54 -3.58
N VAL A 68 0.73 11.22 -2.51
CA VAL A 68 1.05 12.64 -2.26
C VAL A 68 2.55 12.82 -2.03
N ASN A 69 3.20 11.94 -1.26
CA ASN A 69 4.64 11.97 -1.03
C ASN A 69 5.40 11.87 -2.34
N THR A 70 5.02 10.93 -3.20
CA THR A 70 5.62 10.81 -4.54
C THR A 70 5.43 12.09 -5.35
N ALA A 71 4.23 12.67 -5.34
CA ALA A 71 3.95 13.91 -6.07
C ALA A 71 4.80 15.08 -5.57
N VAL A 72 4.94 15.23 -4.25
CA VAL A 72 5.78 16.26 -3.61
C VAL A 72 7.25 16.03 -3.95
N GLU A 73 7.75 14.80 -3.86
CA GLU A 73 9.13 14.47 -4.25
C GLU A 73 9.42 14.90 -5.69
N ARG A 74 8.54 14.55 -6.65
CA ARG A 74 8.73 14.94 -8.05
C ARG A 74 8.64 16.45 -8.27
N ALA A 75 7.72 17.13 -7.58
CA ALA A 75 7.59 18.58 -7.67
C ALA A 75 8.82 19.31 -7.11
N VAL A 76 9.34 18.84 -5.97
CA VAL A 76 10.55 19.38 -5.33
C VAL A 76 11.77 19.11 -6.21
N ASP A 77 11.93 17.90 -6.74
CA ASP A 77 13.03 17.55 -7.66
C ASP A 77 13.05 18.44 -8.90
N LEU A 78 11.88 18.69 -9.48
CA LEU A 78 11.72 19.57 -10.63
C LEU A 78 12.13 21.01 -10.30
N ALA A 79 11.66 21.53 -9.16
CA ALA A 79 11.96 22.90 -8.73
C ALA A 79 13.43 23.09 -8.34
N ALA A 80 14.04 22.09 -7.71
CA ALA A 80 15.41 22.09 -7.24
C ALA A 80 16.44 21.97 -8.37
N LYS A 81 16.04 21.54 -9.59
CA LYS A 81 16.93 21.32 -10.74
C LYS A 81 18.17 20.46 -10.42
N GLY A 82 18.06 19.55 -9.47
CA GLY A 82 19.15 18.68 -9.02
C GLY A 82 20.01 19.24 -7.87
N GLU A 83 19.76 20.47 -7.40
CA GLU A 83 20.45 21.05 -6.24
C GLU A 83 19.65 20.83 -4.95
N ILE A 84 20.21 20.07 -4.00
CA ILE A 84 19.53 19.83 -2.72
C ILE A 84 19.69 21.07 -1.84
N SER A 85 18.69 21.95 -1.86
CA SER A 85 18.59 23.04 -0.90
C SER A 85 18.13 22.51 0.48
N PRO A 86 18.50 23.17 1.59
CA PRO A 86 17.98 22.81 2.92
C PRO A 86 16.45 22.77 2.97
N LEU A 87 15.77 23.67 2.25
CA LEU A 87 14.30 23.72 2.18
C LEU A 87 13.72 22.52 1.41
N ALA A 88 14.37 22.09 0.31
CA ALA A 88 13.96 20.91 -0.44
C ALA A 88 14.01 19.64 0.43
N LYS A 89 15.05 19.53 1.27
CA LYS A 89 15.17 18.45 2.24
C LYS A 89 14.04 18.49 3.27
N VAL A 90 13.78 19.65 3.88
CA VAL A 90 12.70 19.80 4.87
C VAL A 90 11.34 19.43 4.27
N ALA A 91 11.04 19.84 3.03
CA ALA A 91 9.79 19.51 2.36
C ALA A 91 9.61 18.00 2.16
N LYS A 92 10.65 17.30 1.68
CA LYS A 92 10.63 15.85 1.49
C LYS A 92 10.51 15.10 2.81
N ASP A 93 11.33 15.47 3.80
CA ASP A 93 11.35 14.83 5.12
C ASP A 93 9.99 15.01 5.83
N SER A 94 9.36 16.19 5.71
CA SER A 94 8.04 16.47 6.28
C SER A 94 6.94 15.62 5.62
N CYS A 95 7.01 15.42 4.31
CA CYS A 95 6.03 14.62 3.59
C CYS A 95 6.16 13.12 3.92
N ALA A 96 7.39 12.61 3.98
CA ALA A 96 7.66 11.26 4.48
C ALA A 96 7.20 11.08 5.94
N GLY A 97 7.38 12.11 6.78
CA GLY A 97 6.86 12.14 8.15
C GLY A 97 5.34 12.00 8.22
N ALA A 98 4.59 12.66 7.33
CA ALA A 98 3.14 12.53 7.26
C ALA A 98 2.70 11.09 6.91
N VAL A 99 3.39 10.44 5.98
CA VAL A 99 3.16 9.02 5.66
C VAL A 99 3.40 8.16 6.90
N LEU A 100 4.52 8.36 7.61
CA LEU A 100 4.86 7.59 8.80
C LEU A 100 3.79 7.73 9.91
N ILE A 101 3.32 8.95 10.17
CA ILE A 101 2.26 9.20 11.15
C ILE A 101 0.99 8.41 10.78
N SER A 102 0.58 8.46 9.51
CA SER A 102 -0.60 7.71 9.05
C SER A 102 -0.41 6.20 9.15
N ALA A 103 0.79 5.69 8.88
CA ALA A 103 1.10 4.26 8.98
C ALA A 103 1.07 3.79 10.44
N ILE A 104 1.58 4.59 11.38
CA ILE A 104 1.50 4.30 12.82
C ILE A 104 0.04 4.26 13.27
N ALA A 105 -0.80 5.20 12.84
CA ALA A 105 -2.23 5.21 13.15
C ALA A 105 -2.94 3.96 12.60
N ALA A 106 -2.63 3.56 11.36
CA ALA A 106 -3.17 2.35 10.74
C ALA A 106 -2.77 1.08 11.51
N VAL A 107 -1.51 0.97 11.93
CA VAL A 107 -1.02 -0.17 12.73
C VAL A 107 -1.68 -0.20 14.11
N ALA A 108 -1.78 0.95 14.79
CA ALA A 108 -2.43 1.03 16.09
C ALA A 108 -3.90 0.60 16.04
N ALA A 109 -4.65 1.07 15.04
CA ALA A 109 -6.02 0.63 14.81
C ALA A 109 -6.12 -0.86 14.43
N GLY A 110 -5.19 -1.34 13.59
CA GLY A 110 -5.03 -2.75 13.23
C GLY A 110 -4.89 -3.64 14.46
N ILE A 111 -3.99 -3.28 15.38
CA ILE A 111 -3.82 -3.99 16.66
C ILE A 111 -5.10 -3.89 17.47
N ALA A 112 -5.69 -2.71 17.64
CA ALA A 112 -6.90 -2.54 18.45
C ALA A 112 -8.09 -3.38 17.97
N ILE A 113 -8.22 -3.61 16.67
CA ILE A 113 -9.35 -4.33 16.07
C ILE A 113 -9.06 -5.84 15.90
N LEU A 114 -7.84 -6.20 15.52
CA LEU A 114 -7.46 -7.56 15.12
C LEU A 114 -6.71 -8.34 16.21
N TRP A 115 -6.44 -7.74 17.38
CA TRP A 115 -5.79 -8.44 18.50
C TRP A 115 -6.75 -9.42 19.18
N GLN A 116 -7.00 -10.55 18.52
CA GLN A 116 -7.90 -11.62 18.95
C GLN A 116 -7.10 -12.95 19.04
N PRO A 117 -6.56 -13.32 20.22
CA PRO A 117 -5.72 -14.51 20.39
C PRO A 117 -6.36 -15.81 19.88
N GLU A 118 -7.67 -15.95 20.04
CA GLU A 118 -8.48 -17.09 19.63
C GLU A 118 -8.55 -17.21 18.10
N ALA A 119 -8.68 -16.09 17.40
CA ALA A 119 -8.63 -16.03 15.94
C ALA A 119 -7.26 -16.51 15.41
N PHE A 120 -6.17 -16.08 16.04
CA PHE A 120 -4.82 -16.53 15.67
C PHE A 120 -4.61 -18.02 15.90
N LYS A 121 -5.14 -18.57 17.00
CA LYS A 121 -5.12 -20.02 17.25
C LYS A 121 -5.91 -20.77 16.17
N ALA A 122 -7.13 -20.32 15.84
CA ALA A 122 -7.96 -20.93 14.81
C ALA A 122 -7.28 -20.92 13.43
N MET A 123 -6.64 -19.79 13.07
CA MET A 123 -5.85 -19.68 11.84
C MET A 123 -4.69 -20.67 11.82
N PHE A 124 -3.95 -20.83 12.93
CA PHE A 124 -2.85 -21.78 13.02
C PHE A 124 -3.31 -23.24 12.89
N GLU A 125 -4.39 -23.61 13.57
CA GLU A 125 -5.00 -24.95 13.41
C GLU A 125 -5.47 -25.21 11.98
N PHE A 126 -6.08 -24.21 11.33
CA PHE A 126 -6.51 -24.30 9.94
C PHE A 126 -5.35 -24.62 9.00
N TYR A 127 -4.20 -23.93 9.13
CA TYR A 127 -3.05 -24.17 8.27
C TYR A 127 -2.36 -25.51 8.53
N LYS A 128 -2.32 -25.97 9.79
CA LYS A 128 -1.84 -27.31 10.11
C LYS A 128 -2.69 -28.40 9.46
N ALA A 129 -4.01 -28.23 9.46
CA ALA A 129 -4.94 -29.16 8.85
C ALA A 129 -4.95 -29.10 7.31
N ASN A 130 -4.60 -27.95 6.72
CA ASN A 130 -4.70 -27.68 5.28
C ASN A 130 -3.34 -27.34 4.66
N ILE A 131 -2.43 -28.32 4.63
CA ILE A 131 -1.06 -28.16 4.09
C ILE A 131 -1.05 -27.56 2.66
N PRO A 132 -1.92 -27.96 1.71
CA PRO A 132 -1.92 -27.34 0.38
C PRO A 132 -2.19 -25.83 0.40
N VAL A 133 -3.11 -25.37 1.26
CA VAL A 133 -3.43 -23.94 1.41
C VAL A 133 -2.27 -23.20 2.09
N PHE A 134 -1.57 -23.85 3.02
CA PHE A 134 -0.35 -23.30 3.62
C PHE A 134 0.77 -23.13 2.58
N ILE A 135 0.97 -24.11 1.69
CA ILE A 135 1.94 -23.99 0.59
C ILE A 135 1.54 -22.83 -0.35
N LEU A 136 0.25 -22.71 -0.67
CA LEU A 136 -0.24 -21.61 -1.50
C LEU A 136 0.05 -20.25 -0.87
N LEU A 137 -0.13 -20.11 0.45
CA LEU A 137 0.23 -18.89 1.19
C LEU A 137 1.72 -18.59 1.07
N LEU A 138 2.60 -19.58 1.25
CA LEU A 138 4.05 -19.36 1.12
C LEU A 138 4.44 -18.92 -0.29
N VAL A 139 3.82 -19.53 -1.32
CA VAL A 139 4.01 -19.14 -2.72
C VAL A 139 3.52 -17.71 -2.96
N SER A 140 2.35 -17.34 -2.43
CA SER A 140 1.83 -15.99 -2.60
C SER A 140 2.71 -14.95 -1.87
N VAL A 141 3.23 -15.28 -0.68
CA VAL A 141 4.17 -14.42 0.05
C VAL A 141 5.45 -14.23 -0.76
N ALA A 142 6.04 -15.30 -1.29
CA ALA A 142 7.21 -15.21 -2.15
C ALA A 142 6.95 -14.35 -3.40
N ALA A 143 5.81 -14.54 -4.06
CA ALA A 143 5.40 -13.71 -5.20
C ALA A 143 5.21 -12.23 -4.81
N SER A 144 4.65 -11.95 -3.63
CA SER A 144 4.47 -10.59 -3.12
C SER A 144 5.81 -9.91 -2.81
N VAL A 145 6.79 -10.64 -2.27
CA VAL A 145 8.15 -10.13 -2.06
C VAL A 145 8.80 -9.78 -3.39
N VAL A 146 8.72 -10.68 -4.39
CA VAL A 146 9.22 -10.39 -5.73
C VAL A 146 8.54 -9.14 -6.31
N PHE A 147 7.23 -9.02 -6.18
CA PHE A 147 6.49 -7.84 -6.62
C PHE A 147 6.94 -6.55 -5.92
N ILE A 148 7.08 -6.57 -4.60
CA ILE A 148 7.51 -5.42 -3.79
C ILE A 148 8.88 -4.91 -4.24
N PHE A 149 9.85 -5.80 -4.44
CA PHE A 149 11.22 -5.39 -4.76
C PHE A 149 11.47 -5.17 -6.25
N ALA A 150 10.99 -6.05 -7.11
CA ALA A 150 11.22 -5.95 -8.56
C ALA A 150 10.28 -4.92 -9.22
N GLY A 151 9.06 -4.77 -8.70
CA GLY A 151 8.00 -4.00 -9.32
C GLY A 151 7.60 -4.51 -10.72
N PRO A 152 6.53 -3.96 -11.31
CA PRO A 152 6.12 -4.31 -12.68
C PRO A 152 7.07 -3.66 -13.71
N LYS A 153 8.14 -4.39 -14.09
CA LYS A 153 9.21 -3.90 -14.97
C LYS A 153 8.71 -3.24 -16.27
N GLY A 154 7.75 -3.85 -16.96
CA GLY A 154 7.19 -3.30 -18.21
C GLY A 154 6.49 -1.96 -18.02
N ILE A 155 5.74 -1.80 -16.92
CA ILE A 155 5.06 -0.53 -16.59
C ILE A 155 6.09 0.53 -16.19
N LYS A 156 7.09 0.16 -15.39
CA LYS A 156 8.18 1.08 -15.01
C LYS A 156 8.93 1.60 -16.24
N GLN A 157 9.24 0.73 -17.20
CA GLN A 157 9.87 1.10 -18.47
C GLN A 157 8.98 2.01 -19.33
N PHE A 158 7.67 1.76 -19.36
CA PHE A 158 6.71 2.61 -20.07
C PHE A 158 6.77 4.05 -19.54
N PHE A 159 6.71 4.25 -18.23
CA PHE A 159 6.78 5.59 -17.64
C PHE A 159 8.15 6.26 -17.84
N ALA A 160 9.25 5.51 -17.72
CA ALA A 160 10.58 6.05 -17.97
C ALA A 160 10.78 6.58 -19.41
N LYS A 161 10.03 6.05 -20.39
CA LYS A 161 10.07 6.49 -21.79
C LYS A 161 9.15 7.67 -22.11
N HIS A 162 8.07 7.88 -21.35
CA HIS A 162 6.99 8.81 -21.71
C HIS A 162 6.74 9.94 -20.70
N VAL A 163 7.51 10.01 -19.61
CA VAL A 163 7.36 11.03 -18.54
C VAL A 163 8.71 11.67 -18.20
N LYS A 164 9.62 11.77 -19.18
CA LYS A 164 10.83 12.61 -19.04
C LYS A 164 10.48 14.07 -19.25
#